data_AF-A0A7U4E8F9-F1
#
_entry.id   AF-A0A7U4E8F9-F1
#
_cell.length_a   1.000
_cell.length_b   1.000
_cell.length_c   1.000
_cell.angle_alpha   90.00
_cell.angle_beta   90.00
_cell.angle_gamma   90.00
#
_symmetry.space_group_name_H-M   'P 1'
#
loop_
_entity.id
_entity.type
_entity.pdbx_description
1 polymer ?
#
loop_
_entity_poly.entity_id
_entity_poly.type
_entity_poly.pdbx_seq_one_letter_code
_entity_poly.pdbx_strand_id
1 'polypeptide(L)'
;MEKELKSISSNNDWDYYYDTQNIRNQSFVLETEQYFETGARKGFLEPLVFMELFWKQLQYFIKNAHKPHSTLKHFESLLLTAEQKHVLYCFILKFFGGYPLTVSTIDVEQRQPALFLILEAFLRYEGDTPEKEYCRNIGLPKNLNNKLISLEPLPESYQYTGKDFEGFAANNDWDFYHNLDNIRQQEHFIFPIKKYFQSGERAGFIEPLAFMNLYWEQLMKLLQSQNSTRSFTDSLKTLPINEEVRHVLYGWLLKYVGGFPYKNNNLWYDVIFIKIGDAFESYEGNTPEKWFCLREDEREKKINEGIAILDAEVDKEKIKPIKQTSKQVEEAAKPKLKAILKNNFNSMDYEDIRPYFVKLTTLRSKNGEPHLTEEQLNQFLVNAFVEKTIPEPKIKMNFRDGEIGTIRAIFYSYYLACQREHESTRNVKDKYVKLLTDYFQGFKYDAIFNNFNK
;
A
#
# COMPACT_ATOMS: atom_id res chain seq x y z
N MET A 1 2.02 28.24 27.94
CA MET A 1 2.24 26.80 27.78
C MET A 1 1.34 25.95 28.70
N GLU A 2 1.49 25.98 30.03
CA GLU A 2 0.73 25.06 30.91
C GLU A 2 -0.80 25.21 30.81
N LYS A 3 -1.31 26.46 30.78
CA LYS A 3 -2.75 26.74 30.60
C LYS A 3 -3.27 26.31 29.22
N GLU A 4 -2.43 26.40 28.19
CA GLU A 4 -2.79 26.01 26.81
C GLU A 4 -2.83 24.49 26.70
N LEU A 5 -1.83 23.78 27.23
CA LEU A 5 -1.80 22.31 27.28
C LEU A 5 -3.02 21.76 28.02
N LYS A 6 -3.36 22.29 29.20
CA LYS A 6 -4.56 21.87 29.95
C LYS A 6 -5.85 21.94 29.13
N SER A 7 -5.98 22.92 28.23
CA SER A 7 -7.19 23.05 27.38
C SER A 7 -7.32 21.93 26.33
N ILE A 8 -6.20 21.34 25.91
CA ILE A 8 -6.13 20.26 24.90
C ILE A 8 -5.74 18.90 25.50
N SER A 9 -5.56 18.83 26.82
CA SER A 9 -5.30 17.60 27.59
C SER A 9 -6.56 17.10 28.30
N SER A 10 -6.55 15.81 28.65
CA SER A 10 -7.49 15.25 29.63
C SER A 10 -7.10 15.70 31.05
N ASN A 11 -7.85 15.27 32.05
CA ASN A 11 -7.59 15.61 33.46
C ASN A 11 -7.68 14.32 34.29
N ASN A 12 -6.75 13.40 34.01
CA ASN A 12 -6.71 12.04 34.54
C ASN A 12 -5.39 11.86 35.30
N ASP A 13 -5.41 11.06 36.35
CA ASP A 13 -4.19 10.69 37.08
C ASP A 13 -3.60 9.36 36.56
N TRP A 14 -2.48 8.94 37.16
CA TRP A 14 -1.83 7.67 36.83
C TRP A 14 -2.71 6.45 37.10
N ASP A 15 -3.58 6.48 38.11
CA ASP A 15 -4.48 5.38 38.43
C ASP A 15 -5.42 5.09 37.24
N TYR A 16 -5.91 6.13 36.57
CA TYR A 16 -6.69 5.98 35.34
C TYR A 16 -5.90 5.26 34.23
N TYR A 17 -4.63 5.63 34.02
CA TYR A 17 -3.79 5.09 32.94
C TYR A 17 -3.29 3.67 33.20
N TYR A 18 -3.02 3.34 34.47
CA TYR A 18 -2.63 2.00 34.90
C TYR A 18 -3.79 1.01 35.00
N ASP A 19 -5.03 1.49 34.88
CA ASP A 19 -6.20 0.62 34.82
C ASP A 19 -6.33 -0.07 33.44
N THR A 20 -6.13 -1.38 33.44
CA THR A 20 -6.29 -2.27 32.26
C THR A 20 -7.69 -2.23 31.62
N GLN A 21 -8.72 -1.79 32.34
CA GLN A 21 -10.07 -1.60 31.79
C GLN A 21 -10.14 -0.36 30.90
N ASN A 22 -9.38 0.69 31.22
CA ASN A 22 -9.31 1.93 30.44
C ASN A 22 -8.32 1.80 29.28
N ILE A 23 -7.13 1.23 29.56
CA ILE A 23 -6.07 1.04 28.57
C ILE A 23 -5.55 -0.40 28.65
N ARG A 24 -5.92 -1.23 27.67
CA ARG A 24 -5.46 -2.63 27.63
C ARG A 24 -3.95 -2.75 27.36
N ASN A 25 -3.37 -1.81 26.62
CA ASN A 25 -1.95 -1.81 26.25
C ASN A 25 -1.09 -1.16 27.35
N GLN A 26 -0.94 -1.84 28.48
CA GLN A 26 -0.18 -1.32 29.62
C GLN A 26 1.33 -1.19 29.34
N SER A 27 1.89 -2.00 28.44
CA SER A 27 3.29 -1.84 28.03
C SER A 27 3.52 -0.48 27.36
N PHE A 28 2.57 0.00 26.56
CA PHE A 28 2.66 1.33 25.96
C PHE A 28 2.65 2.46 27.02
N VAL A 29 1.85 2.33 28.08
CA VAL A 29 1.81 3.32 29.17
C VAL A 29 3.16 3.40 29.87
N LEU A 30 3.71 2.25 30.28
CA LEU A 30 5.02 2.16 30.93
C LEU A 30 6.17 2.64 30.03
N GLU A 31 6.16 2.27 28.74
CA GLU A 31 7.14 2.75 27.77
C GLU A 31 7.07 4.27 27.61
N THR A 32 5.86 4.84 27.61
CA THR A 32 5.65 6.29 27.50
C THR A 32 6.19 7.02 28.73
N GLU A 33 5.86 6.55 29.93
CA GLU A 33 6.40 7.11 31.17
C GLU A 33 7.93 7.07 31.16
N GLN A 34 8.51 5.90 30.88
CA GLN A 34 9.96 5.73 30.82
C GLN A 34 10.62 6.67 29.79
N TYR A 35 10.00 6.85 28.62
CA TYR A 35 10.54 7.70 27.55
C TYR A 35 10.72 9.17 27.98
N PHE A 36 9.81 9.70 28.80
CA PHE A 36 9.84 11.08 29.30
C PHE A 36 10.51 11.25 30.67
N GLU A 37 10.57 10.20 31.50
CA GLU A 37 11.26 10.27 32.80
C GLU A 37 12.76 10.03 32.71
N THR A 38 13.15 9.01 31.94
CA THR A 38 14.53 8.50 31.93
C THR A 38 15.09 8.29 30.52
N GLY A 39 14.24 8.29 29.50
CA GLY A 39 14.60 8.01 28.11
C GLY A 39 15.04 9.24 27.30
N ALA A 40 14.88 9.12 25.98
CA ALA A 40 15.41 10.09 25.01
C ALA A 40 14.78 11.49 25.11
N ARG A 41 13.61 11.61 25.74
CA ARG A 41 12.91 12.89 25.96
C ARG A 41 12.81 13.24 27.44
N LYS A 42 13.79 12.82 28.24
CA LYS A 42 13.88 13.20 29.65
C LYS A 42 13.74 14.72 29.84
N GLY A 43 12.73 15.12 30.61
CA GLY A 43 12.48 16.53 30.95
C GLY A 43 11.89 17.38 29.81
N PHE A 44 11.51 16.77 28.68
CA PHE A 44 10.84 17.48 27.60
C PHE A 44 9.42 17.91 27.99
N LEU A 45 8.66 16.98 28.57
CA LEU A 45 7.37 17.19 29.22
C LEU A 45 7.30 16.29 30.45
N GLU A 46 6.54 16.70 31.46
CA GLU A 46 6.18 15.78 32.55
C GLU A 46 5.37 14.61 31.95
N PRO A 47 5.69 13.34 32.28
CA PRO A 47 5.09 12.20 31.59
C PRO A 47 3.57 12.15 31.75
N LEU A 48 3.04 12.51 32.94
CA LEU A 48 1.59 12.59 33.15
C LEU A 48 0.95 13.64 32.25
N VAL A 49 1.54 14.84 32.17
CA VAL A 49 1.06 15.93 31.29
C VAL A 49 1.03 15.48 29.82
N PHE A 50 2.05 14.74 29.38
CA PHE A 50 2.06 14.17 28.03
C PHE A 50 0.99 13.09 27.86
N MET A 51 0.83 12.17 28.82
CA MET A 51 -0.22 11.14 28.77
C MET A 51 -1.62 11.74 28.71
N GLU A 52 -1.87 12.82 29.44
CA GLU A 52 -3.13 13.55 29.38
C GLU A 52 -3.40 14.18 28.00
N LEU A 53 -2.36 14.77 27.39
CA LEU A 53 -2.42 15.31 26.04
C LEU A 53 -2.67 14.18 25.03
N PHE A 54 -1.79 13.18 25.01
CA PHE A 54 -1.84 12.04 24.12
C PHE A 54 -3.20 11.35 24.17
N TRP A 55 -3.71 11.06 25.37
CA TRP A 55 -4.96 10.33 25.52
C TRP A 55 -6.16 11.09 24.95
N LYS A 56 -6.29 12.38 25.24
CA LYS A 56 -7.38 13.20 24.68
C LYS A 56 -7.30 13.28 23.16
N GLN A 57 -6.09 13.44 22.61
CA GLN A 57 -5.88 13.51 21.17
C GLN A 57 -6.09 12.16 20.48
N LEU A 58 -5.73 11.04 21.13
CA LEU A 58 -6.02 9.69 20.65
C LEU A 58 -7.53 9.42 20.61
N GLN A 59 -8.29 9.83 21.64
CA GLN A 59 -9.74 9.70 21.64
C GLN A 59 -10.39 10.55 20.52
N TYR A 60 -9.88 11.77 20.30
CA TYR A 60 -10.30 12.58 19.16
C TYR A 60 -10.02 11.87 17.83
N PHE A 61 -8.82 11.31 17.66
CA PHE A 61 -8.44 10.53 16.48
C PHE A 61 -9.42 9.38 16.25
N ILE A 62 -9.64 8.52 17.25
CA ILE A 62 -10.49 7.33 17.15
C ILE A 62 -11.91 7.71 16.72
N LYS A 63 -12.46 8.81 17.26
CA LYS A 63 -13.81 9.27 16.95
C LYS A 63 -13.92 9.89 15.54
N ASN A 64 -12.86 10.52 15.05
CA ASN A 64 -12.89 11.30 13.81
C ASN A 64 -12.10 10.69 12.65
N ALA A 65 -11.54 9.49 12.80
CA ALA A 65 -10.69 8.88 11.78
C ALA A 65 -11.39 8.66 10.42
N HIS A 66 -12.72 8.61 10.39
CA HIS A 66 -13.53 8.60 9.16
C HIS A 66 -13.53 9.94 8.40
N LYS A 67 -12.93 11.00 8.98
CA LYS A 67 -12.64 12.31 8.39
C LYS A 67 -11.12 12.58 8.47
N PRO A 68 -10.32 11.90 7.62
CA PRO A 68 -8.87 11.88 7.75
C PRO A 68 -8.22 13.26 7.69
N HIS A 69 -8.66 14.11 6.76
CA HIS A 69 -8.08 15.43 6.55
C HIS A 69 -8.53 16.41 7.63
N SER A 70 -9.81 16.40 8.04
CA SER A 70 -10.25 17.20 9.19
C SER A 70 -9.53 16.79 10.47
N THR A 71 -9.22 15.50 10.62
CA THR A 71 -8.48 14.98 11.77
C THR A 71 -7.03 15.50 11.78
N LEU A 72 -6.32 15.44 10.65
CA LEU A 72 -4.98 16.01 10.55
C LEU A 72 -5.00 17.53 10.80
N LYS A 73 -5.93 18.27 10.19
CA LYS A 73 -6.08 19.72 10.37
C LYS A 73 -6.32 20.11 11.83
N HIS A 74 -7.10 19.31 12.56
CA HIS A 74 -7.28 19.50 14.01
C HIS A 74 -5.93 19.43 14.72
N PHE A 75 -5.11 18.42 14.45
CA PHE A 75 -3.78 18.32 15.08
C PHE A 75 -2.83 19.44 14.68
N GLU A 76 -2.85 19.85 13.42
CA GLU A 76 -2.06 20.99 12.93
C GLU A 76 -2.49 22.31 13.60
N SER A 77 -3.76 22.43 13.98
CA SER A 77 -4.30 23.61 14.67
C SER A 77 -4.01 23.64 16.18
N LEU A 78 -3.53 22.54 16.78
CA LEU A 78 -3.18 22.51 18.19
C LEU A 78 -2.08 23.56 18.48
N LEU A 79 -2.21 24.21 19.64
CA LEU A 79 -1.23 25.18 20.17
C LEU A 79 0.01 24.46 20.74
N LEU A 80 0.65 23.67 19.89
CA LEU A 80 1.86 22.91 20.15
C LEU A 80 2.96 23.39 19.21
N THR A 81 4.22 23.34 19.68
CA THR A 81 5.37 23.55 18.80
C THR A 81 5.44 22.45 17.73
N ALA A 82 6.18 22.68 16.65
CA ALA A 82 6.38 21.65 15.62
C ALA A 82 6.96 20.36 16.22
N GLU A 83 7.91 20.49 17.15
CA GLU A 83 8.51 19.35 17.86
C GLU A 83 7.50 18.62 18.74
N GLN A 84 6.64 19.33 19.47
CA GLN A 84 5.59 18.71 20.28
C GLN A 84 4.55 17.97 19.41
N LYS A 85 4.20 18.51 18.24
CA LYS A 85 3.33 17.82 17.27
C LYS A 85 4.00 16.56 16.73
N HIS A 86 5.28 16.64 16.39
CA HIS A 86 6.07 15.48 15.95
C HIS A 86 6.09 14.35 16.98
N VAL A 87 6.33 14.68 18.25
CA VAL A 87 6.25 13.74 19.36
C VAL A 87 4.83 13.18 19.51
N LEU A 88 3.79 14.01 19.44
CA LEU A 88 2.41 13.52 19.49
C LEU A 88 2.09 12.54 18.35
N TYR A 89 2.51 12.84 17.11
CA TYR A 89 2.31 11.96 15.96
C TYR A 89 3.04 10.63 16.10
N CYS A 90 4.28 10.66 16.61
CA CYS A 90 5.06 9.47 16.95
C CYS A 90 4.26 8.51 17.85
N PHE A 91 3.71 9.02 18.95
CA PHE A 91 3.00 8.18 19.92
C PHE A 91 1.64 7.70 19.39
N ILE A 92 0.93 8.49 18.59
CA ILE A 92 -0.28 8.03 17.89
C ILE A 92 0.07 6.87 16.96
N LEU A 93 1.10 7.00 16.13
CA LEU A 93 1.55 5.94 15.23
C LEU A 93 2.02 4.70 15.99
N LYS A 94 2.83 4.87 17.03
CA LYS A 94 3.32 3.78 17.90
C LYS A 94 2.17 3.00 18.54
N PHE A 95 1.13 3.68 19.00
CA PHE A 95 -0.07 3.05 19.56
C PHE A 95 -0.74 2.10 18.55
N PHE A 96 -0.66 2.42 17.26
CA PHE A 96 -1.15 1.59 16.15
C PHE A 96 -0.08 0.69 15.51
N GLY A 97 1.03 0.40 16.22
CA GLY A 97 2.06 -0.54 15.78
C GLY A 97 3.27 0.09 15.10
N GLY A 98 3.36 1.42 15.09
CA GLY A 98 4.52 2.16 14.58
C GLY A 98 4.52 2.33 13.06
N TYR A 99 5.68 2.69 12.50
CA TYR A 99 5.87 2.85 11.06
C TYR A 99 7.00 1.95 10.51
N PRO A 100 6.91 1.47 9.26
CA PRO A 100 5.81 1.70 8.32
C PRO A 100 4.51 1.00 8.76
N LEU A 101 3.39 1.64 8.48
CA LEU A 101 2.06 1.05 8.67
C LEU A 101 1.91 -0.15 7.71
N THR A 102 1.52 -1.33 8.20
CA THR A 102 1.08 -2.40 7.26
C THR A 102 -0.41 -2.31 7.00
N VAL A 103 -0.78 -2.61 5.76
CA VAL A 103 -2.17 -2.78 5.32
C VAL A 103 -2.89 -3.86 6.15
N SER A 104 -2.14 -4.86 6.64
CA SER A 104 -2.70 -6.02 7.34
C SER A 104 -2.86 -5.89 8.86
N THR A 105 -2.24 -4.90 9.50
CA THR A 105 -2.27 -4.72 10.97
C THR A 105 -3.43 -3.85 11.44
N ILE A 106 -4.18 -3.25 10.52
CA ILE A 106 -5.25 -2.33 10.86
C ILE A 106 -6.58 -3.07 10.68
N ASP A 107 -7.01 -3.74 11.75
CA ASP A 107 -8.37 -4.31 11.89
C ASP A 107 -9.47 -3.22 11.98
N VAL A 108 -9.15 -2.01 11.50
CA VAL A 108 -10.01 -0.84 11.46
C VAL A 108 -9.75 -0.11 10.16
N GLU A 109 -10.13 -0.73 9.04
CA GLU A 109 -9.94 -0.18 7.68
C GLU A 109 -10.17 1.34 7.66
N GLN A 110 -11.25 1.82 8.28
CA GLN A 110 -11.63 3.23 8.35
C GLN A 110 -10.59 4.19 8.94
N ARG A 111 -9.61 3.71 9.72
CA ARG A 111 -8.55 4.53 10.33
C ARG A 111 -7.31 4.68 9.46
N GLN A 112 -7.12 3.76 8.51
CA GLN A 112 -5.90 3.68 7.73
C GLN A 112 -5.58 5.00 6.99
N PRO A 113 -6.53 5.69 6.35
CA PRO A 113 -6.22 6.93 5.66
C PRO A 113 -5.76 8.05 6.61
N ALA A 114 -6.39 8.17 7.78
CA ALA A 114 -6.01 9.15 8.79
C ALA A 114 -4.61 8.86 9.36
N LEU A 115 -4.27 7.59 9.59
CA LEU A 115 -2.92 7.19 10.01
C LEU A 115 -1.86 7.50 8.94
N PHE A 116 -2.17 7.31 7.67
CA PHE A 116 -1.24 7.68 6.59
C PHE A 116 -0.98 9.18 6.53
N LEU A 117 -2.01 10.01 6.73
CA LEU A 117 -1.85 11.47 6.79
C LEU A 117 -1.03 11.91 8.00
N ILE A 118 -1.22 11.28 9.17
CA ILE A 118 -0.39 11.52 10.35
C ILE A 118 1.05 11.06 10.12
N LEU A 119 1.25 9.90 9.47
CA LEU A 119 2.58 9.40 9.11
C LEU A 119 3.30 10.35 8.14
N GLU A 120 2.59 10.88 7.15
CA GLU A 120 3.11 11.89 6.23
C GLU A 120 3.58 13.14 7.01
N ALA A 121 2.74 13.69 7.89
CA ALA A 121 3.09 14.85 8.70
C ALA A 121 4.27 14.57 9.66
N PHE A 122 4.31 13.37 10.26
CA PHE A 122 5.40 12.92 11.12
C PHE A 122 6.74 12.83 10.38
N LEU A 123 6.76 12.23 9.19
CA LEU A 123 7.98 12.04 8.43
C LEU A 123 8.54 13.34 7.84
N ARG A 124 7.69 14.33 7.60
CA ARG A 124 8.09 15.68 7.14
C ARG A 124 8.83 16.50 8.19
N TYR A 125 8.73 16.16 9.48
CA TYR A 125 9.56 16.81 10.49
C TYR A 125 11.04 16.56 10.19
N GLU A 126 11.83 17.62 10.12
CA GLU A 126 13.23 17.54 9.69
C GLU A 126 14.13 16.81 10.71
N GLY A 127 15.22 16.22 10.20
CA GLY A 127 16.23 15.55 11.03
C GLY A 127 15.93 14.08 11.35
N ASP A 128 16.95 13.40 11.88
CA ASP A 128 16.83 12.05 12.42
C ASP A 128 16.59 12.16 13.94
N THR A 129 15.32 12.10 14.32
CA THR A 129 14.87 12.33 15.70
C THR A 129 14.73 11.00 16.45
N PRO A 130 14.90 10.96 17.78
CA PRO A 130 14.63 9.78 18.59
C PRO A 130 13.22 9.20 18.37
N GLU A 131 12.23 10.05 18.06
CA GLU A 131 10.85 9.62 17.74
C GLU A 131 10.77 8.74 16.49
N LYS A 132 11.59 9.03 15.47
CA LYS A 132 11.66 8.23 14.23
C LYS A 132 12.25 6.86 14.55
N GLU A 133 13.28 6.78 15.38
CA GLU A 133 13.80 5.49 15.82
C GLU A 133 12.79 4.73 16.71
N TYR A 134 12.22 5.39 17.71
CA TYR A 134 11.29 4.81 18.68
C TYR A 134 9.99 4.29 18.06
N CYS A 135 9.43 5.03 17.09
CA CYS A 135 8.20 4.66 16.39
C CYS A 135 8.43 3.59 15.31
N ARG A 136 9.68 3.26 14.99
CA ARG A 136 9.97 2.35 13.89
C ARG A 136 9.62 0.92 14.23
N ASN A 137 8.85 0.28 13.36
CA ASN A 137 8.56 -1.13 13.40
C ASN A 137 9.72 -1.88 12.73
N ILE A 138 10.63 -2.40 13.55
CA ILE A 138 11.87 -3.08 13.12
C ILE A 138 11.56 -4.33 12.28
N GLY A 139 10.37 -4.93 12.45
CA GLY A 139 9.94 -6.12 11.71
C GLY A 139 9.52 -5.87 10.26
N LEU A 140 9.51 -4.62 9.78
CA LEU A 140 8.96 -4.26 8.46
C LEU A 140 9.98 -3.60 7.53
N PRO A 141 9.88 -3.81 6.21
CA PRO A 141 10.77 -3.19 5.22
C PRO A 141 10.65 -1.67 5.25
N LYS A 142 11.78 -0.94 5.25
CA LYS A 142 11.81 0.54 5.35
C LYS A 142 11.00 1.26 4.24
N ASN A 143 10.76 0.61 3.11
CA ASN A 143 10.23 1.21 1.90
C ASN A 143 8.72 1.02 1.70
N LEU A 144 8.02 0.35 2.63
CA LEU A 144 6.62 -0.04 2.43
C LEU A 144 5.71 1.13 2.08
N ASN A 145 5.94 2.31 2.68
CA ASN A 145 5.08 3.49 2.52
C ASN A 145 5.65 4.56 1.60
N ASN A 146 6.89 4.41 1.12
CA ASN A 146 7.57 5.42 0.29
C ASN A 146 6.83 5.67 -1.03
N LYS A 147 6.03 4.70 -1.49
CA LYS A 147 5.21 4.85 -2.70
C LYS A 147 3.98 5.75 -2.48
N LEU A 148 3.47 5.84 -1.26
CA LEU A 148 2.17 6.47 -0.95
C LEU A 148 2.29 7.88 -0.36
N ILE A 149 3.41 8.20 0.28
CA ILE A 149 3.59 9.46 1.02
C ILE A 149 4.42 10.44 0.20
N SER A 150 4.07 11.73 0.30
CA SER A 150 4.83 12.86 -0.22
C SER A 150 5.68 13.48 0.90
N LEU A 151 7.00 13.41 0.74
CA LEU A 151 7.97 14.01 1.68
C LEU A 151 8.72 15.20 1.07
N GLU A 152 8.56 15.43 -0.23
CA GLU A 152 9.19 16.57 -0.89
C GLU A 152 8.43 17.86 -0.54
N PRO A 153 9.08 19.03 -0.63
CA PRO A 153 8.41 20.30 -0.44
C PRO A 153 7.18 20.43 -1.34
N LEU A 154 6.08 20.92 -0.76
CA LEU A 154 4.87 21.17 -1.53
C LEU A 154 5.09 22.36 -2.48
N PRO A 155 4.56 22.31 -3.71
CA PRO A 155 4.58 23.43 -4.64
C PRO A 155 3.97 24.68 -4.02
N GLU A 156 4.61 25.83 -4.21
CA GLU A 156 4.08 27.12 -3.75
C GLU A 156 2.81 27.54 -4.49
N SER A 157 2.65 27.07 -5.73
CA SER A 157 1.50 27.35 -6.58
C SER A 157 1.20 26.18 -7.52
N TYR A 158 -0.01 26.19 -8.08
CA TYR A 158 -0.47 25.24 -9.08
C TYR A 158 -0.86 25.97 -10.36
N GLN A 159 -0.52 25.41 -11.52
CA GLN A 159 -0.92 25.97 -12.82
C GLN A 159 -2.44 25.90 -13.04
N TYR A 160 -3.09 24.83 -12.58
CA TYR A 160 -4.55 24.70 -12.57
C TYR A 160 -5.06 24.45 -11.15
N THR A 161 -6.22 25.03 -10.84
CA THR A 161 -6.88 24.99 -9.53
C THR A 161 -8.33 24.55 -9.67
N GLY A 162 -9.06 24.44 -8.55
CA GLY A 162 -10.49 24.12 -8.58
C GLY A 162 -11.34 25.07 -9.46
N LYS A 163 -10.93 26.34 -9.60
CA LYS A 163 -11.65 27.34 -10.42
C LYS A 163 -11.64 27.01 -11.91
N ASP A 164 -10.55 26.40 -12.39
CA ASP A 164 -10.40 26.06 -13.81
C ASP A 164 -11.34 24.92 -14.24
N PHE A 165 -11.91 24.19 -13.28
CA PHE A 165 -12.82 23.07 -13.52
C PHE A 165 -14.24 23.30 -13.01
N GLU A 166 -14.57 24.53 -12.62
CA GLU A 166 -15.88 24.88 -12.08
C GLU A 166 -16.99 24.62 -13.12
N GLY A 167 -18.08 23.97 -12.67
CA GLY A 167 -19.24 23.65 -13.50
C GLY A 167 -19.18 22.31 -14.25
N PHE A 168 -18.03 21.62 -14.28
CA PHE A 168 -17.92 20.30 -14.91
C PHE A 168 -17.03 19.28 -14.16
N ALA A 169 -16.55 19.65 -12.97
CA ALA A 169 -15.95 18.77 -11.98
C ALA A 169 -16.86 18.63 -10.74
N ALA A 170 -16.60 17.62 -9.92
CA ALA A 170 -17.27 17.46 -8.64
C ALA A 170 -16.85 18.57 -7.64
N ASN A 171 -17.57 18.68 -6.53
CA ASN A 171 -17.25 19.62 -5.45
C ASN A 171 -17.08 18.89 -4.12
N ASN A 172 -16.25 17.84 -4.14
CA ASN A 172 -15.92 17.05 -2.96
C ASN A 172 -14.64 17.58 -2.29
N ASP A 173 -14.52 17.33 -0.98
CA ASP A 173 -13.30 17.60 -0.21
C ASP A 173 -12.45 16.32 0.00
N TRP A 174 -11.29 16.46 0.65
CA TRP A 174 -10.43 15.32 0.94
C TRP A 174 -11.03 14.31 1.92
N ASP A 175 -11.95 14.73 2.80
CA ASP A 175 -12.62 13.79 3.70
C ASP A 175 -13.57 12.88 2.93
N PHE A 176 -14.25 13.40 1.90
CA PHE A 176 -15.01 12.56 0.96
C PHE A 176 -14.12 11.52 0.30
N TYR A 177 -12.98 11.93 -0.26
CA TYR A 177 -12.08 11.05 -1.01
C TYR A 177 -11.37 10.02 -0.14
N HIS A 178 -11.03 10.36 1.10
CA HIS A 178 -10.38 9.44 2.03
C HIS A 178 -11.35 8.62 2.89
N ASN A 179 -12.66 8.82 2.75
CA ASN A 179 -13.65 7.97 3.38
C ASN A 179 -13.77 6.63 2.63
N LEU A 180 -13.50 5.51 3.31
CA LEU A 180 -13.57 4.18 2.73
C LEU A 180 -14.97 3.72 2.33
N ASP A 181 -16.01 4.31 2.92
CA ASP A 181 -17.39 4.03 2.53
C ASP A 181 -17.68 4.59 1.13
N ASN A 182 -16.98 5.67 0.73
CA ASN A 182 -17.06 6.25 -0.59
C ASN A 182 -16.08 5.58 -1.57
N ILE A 183 -14.83 5.40 -1.15
CA ILE A 183 -13.74 4.91 -2.01
C ILE A 183 -12.85 3.94 -1.24
N ARG A 184 -12.97 2.65 -1.53
CA ARG A 184 -12.16 1.61 -0.86
C ARG A 184 -10.71 1.55 -1.35
N GLN A 185 -10.46 1.91 -2.60
CA GLN A 185 -9.17 1.73 -3.29
C GLN A 185 -8.20 2.92 -3.04
N GLN A 186 -7.99 3.28 -1.77
CA GLN A 186 -7.18 4.44 -1.37
C GLN A 186 -5.74 4.37 -1.91
N GLU A 187 -5.11 3.21 -1.78
CA GLU A 187 -3.70 2.98 -2.13
C GLU A 187 -3.45 2.98 -3.64
N HIS A 188 -4.49 2.72 -4.45
CA HIS A 188 -4.37 2.64 -5.90
C HIS A 188 -4.76 3.94 -6.62
N PHE A 189 -5.59 4.78 -5.99
CA PHE A 189 -6.10 6.00 -6.63
C PHE A 189 -5.79 7.25 -5.82
N ILE A 190 -6.28 7.35 -4.60
CA ILE A 190 -6.30 8.62 -3.86
C ILE A 190 -4.88 9.05 -3.48
N PHE A 191 -4.11 8.16 -2.84
CA PHE A 191 -2.73 8.47 -2.47
C PHE A 191 -1.82 8.65 -3.69
N PRO A 192 -1.87 7.78 -4.72
CA PRO A 192 -1.09 8.00 -5.94
C PRO A 192 -1.40 9.31 -6.65
N ILE A 193 -2.68 9.68 -6.83
CA ILE A 193 -3.05 10.96 -7.47
C ILE A 193 -2.54 12.13 -6.64
N LYS A 194 -2.81 12.13 -5.33
CA LYS A 194 -2.33 13.18 -4.41
C LYS A 194 -0.82 13.34 -4.56
N LYS A 195 -0.05 12.25 -4.45
CA LYS A 195 1.41 12.27 -4.57
C LYS A 195 1.88 12.76 -5.94
N TYR A 196 1.24 12.30 -7.02
CA TYR A 196 1.62 12.63 -8.39
C TYR A 196 1.67 14.13 -8.66
N PHE A 197 0.67 14.85 -8.15
CA PHE A 197 0.55 16.30 -8.32
C PHE A 197 1.15 17.12 -7.18
N GLN A 198 1.35 16.54 -6.00
CA GLN A 198 2.01 17.24 -4.89
C GLN A 198 3.53 17.19 -4.99
N SER A 199 4.12 16.04 -5.30
CA SER A 199 5.58 15.85 -5.28
C SER A 199 6.03 14.79 -6.28
N GLY A 200 5.28 14.63 -7.36
CA GLY A 200 5.57 13.63 -8.37
C GLY A 200 6.02 14.28 -9.67
N GLU A 201 5.90 13.50 -10.74
CA GLU A 201 6.28 13.91 -12.10
C GLU A 201 5.48 15.13 -12.60
N ARG A 202 4.36 15.47 -11.95
CA ARG A 202 3.50 16.63 -12.24
C ARG A 202 3.32 17.54 -11.03
N ALA A 203 4.32 17.61 -10.15
CA ALA A 203 4.32 18.54 -9.02
C ALA A 203 4.05 19.98 -9.47
N GLY A 204 3.05 20.63 -8.88
CA GLY A 204 2.68 22.02 -9.20
C GLY A 204 1.90 22.20 -10.50
N PHE A 205 1.57 21.12 -11.22
CA PHE A 205 0.80 21.22 -12.46
C PHE A 205 -0.69 21.47 -12.18
N ILE A 206 -1.38 20.56 -11.51
CA ILE A 206 -2.80 20.71 -11.14
C ILE A 206 -2.91 20.56 -9.63
N GLU A 207 -3.69 21.41 -8.96
CA GLU A 207 -4.03 21.22 -7.56
C GLU A 207 -4.64 19.82 -7.37
N PRO A 208 -4.09 18.95 -6.50
CA PRO A 208 -4.47 17.54 -6.49
C PRO A 208 -5.96 17.31 -6.18
N LEU A 209 -6.58 18.15 -5.34
CA LEU A 209 -8.03 18.08 -5.07
C LEU A 209 -8.86 18.48 -6.30
N ALA A 210 -8.40 19.49 -7.05
CA ALA A 210 -9.04 19.94 -8.28
C ALA A 210 -9.03 18.83 -9.33
N PHE A 211 -7.88 18.15 -9.51
CA PHE A 211 -7.80 17.00 -10.40
C PHE A 211 -8.66 15.83 -9.91
N MET A 212 -8.66 15.51 -8.62
CA MET A 212 -9.51 14.46 -8.04
C MET A 212 -11.00 14.71 -8.33
N ASN A 213 -11.45 15.96 -8.20
CA ASN A 213 -12.81 16.37 -8.52
C ASN A 213 -13.15 16.24 -10.00
N LEU A 214 -12.22 16.62 -10.90
CA LEU A 214 -12.39 16.44 -12.34
C LEU A 214 -12.46 14.95 -12.71
N TYR A 215 -11.49 14.17 -12.24
CA TYR A 215 -11.38 12.72 -12.48
C TYR A 215 -12.62 11.97 -11.98
N TRP A 216 -13.05 12.25 -10.75
CA TRP A 216 -14.20 11.60 -10.14
C TRP A 216 -15.50 11.85 -10.92
N GLU A 217 -15.75 13.10 -11.31
CA GLU A 217 -16.94 13.45 -12.09
C GLU A 217 -16.98 12.70 -13.43
N GLN A 218 -15.84 12.62 -14.12
CA GLN A 218 -15.78 11.88 -15.38
C GLN A 218 -15.88 10.36 -15.18
N LEU A 219 -15.32 9.83 -14.09
CA LEU A 219 -15.45 8.42 -13.74
C LEU A 219 -16.92 8.05 -13.43
N MET A 220 -17.66 8.91 -12.71
CA MET A 220 -19.08 8.68 -12.45
C MET A 220 -19.90 8.74 -13.75
N LYS A 221 -19.62 9.69 -14.65
CA LYS A 221 -20.26 9.74 -15.98
C LYS A 221 -19.97 8.49 -16.81
N LEU A 222 -18.74 7.97 -16.75
CA LEU A 222 -18.37 6.71 -17.39
C LEU A 222 -19.24 5.57 -16.87
N LEU A 223 -19.32 5.40 -15.55
CA LEU A 223 -20.07 4.32 -14.90
C LEU A 223 -21.58 4.38 -15.18
N GLN A 224 -22.13 5.59 -15.39
CA GLN A 224 -23.53 5.82 -15.76
C GLN A 224 -23.80 5.62 -17.26
N SER A 225 -22.78 5.72 -18.11
CA SER A 225 -22.90 5.69 -19.58
C SER A 225 -23.07 4.28 -20.19
N GLN A 226 -23.60 3.31 -19.42
CA GLN A 226 -23.61 1.88 -19.76
C GLN A 226 -24.21 1.53 -21.13
N ASN A 227 -25.03 2.41 -21.69
CA ASN A 227 -25.71 2.23 -22.98
C ASN A 227 -25.31 3.23 -24.07
N SER A 228 -24.31 4.10 -23.85
CA SER A 228 -23.96 5.15 -24.82
C SER A 228 -22.46 5.46 -24.89
N THR A 229 -21.69 4.49 -25.38
CA THR A 229 -20.25 4.59 -25.65
C THR A 229 -19.88 5.89 -26.40
N ARG A 230 -20.65 6.25 -27.44
CA ARG A 230 -20.38 7.45 -28.25
C ARG A 230 -20.55 8.73 -27.45
N SER A 231 -21.61 8.82 -26.66
CA SER A 231 -21.90 10.01 -25.86
C SER A 231 -20.80 10.32 -24.86
N PHE A 232 -20.23 9.30 -24.21
CA PHE A 232 -19.17 9.51 -23.22
C PHE A 232 -17.85 9.96 -23.87
N THR A 233 -17.43 9.32 -24.96
CA THR A 233 -16.19 9.73 -25.64
C THR A 233 -16.31 11.13 -26.26
N ASP A 234 -17.49 11.48 -26.77
CA ASP A 234 -17.74 12.82 -27.31
C ASP A 234 -17.78 13.87 -26.18
N SER A 235 -18.35 13.54 -25.01
CA SER A 235 -18.32 14.44 -23.85
C SER A 235 -16.91 14.69 -23.33
N LEU A 236 -16.07 13.65 -23.24
CA LEU A 236 -14.67 13.80 -22.81
C LEU A 236 -13.87 14.72 -23.74
N LYS A 237 -14.06 14.59 -25.06
CA LYS A 237 -13.39 15.43 -26.07
C LYS A 237 -13.83 16.89 -26.00
N THR A 238 -15.08 17.13 -25.61
CA THR A 238 -15.68 18.47 -25.56
C THR A 238 -15.55 19.15 -24.18
N LEU A 239 -14.90 18.49 -23.21
CA LEU A 239 -14.56 19.14 -21.94
C LEU A 239 -13.74 20.41 -22.18
N PRO A 240 -14.04 21.53 -21.48
CA PRO A 240 -13.36 22.81 -21.65
C PRO A 240 -12.01 22.81 -20.90
N ILE A 241 -11.17 21.83 -21.21
CA ILE A 241 -9.80 21.66 -20.74
C ILE A 241 -8.88 21.60 -21.96
N ASN A 242 -7.61 21.93 -21.80
CA ASN A 242 -6.65 21.79 -22.89
C ASN A 242 -6.24 20.31 -23.11
N GLU A 243 -5.53 20.07 -24.21
CA GLU A 243 -5.09 18.71 -24.58
C GLU A 243 -4.20 18.06 -23.53
N GLU A 244 -3.35 18.82 -22.85
CA GLU A 244 -2.44 18.27 -21.83
C GLU A 244 -3.23 17.75 -20.63
N VAL A 245 -4.13 18.56 -20.05
CA VAL A 245 -4.99 18.13 -18.94
C VAL A 245 -5.87 16.94 -19.35
N ARG A 246 -6.36 16.94 -20.60
CA ARG A 246 -7.13 15.82 -21.15
C ARG A 246 -6.30 14.55 -21.26
N HIS A 247 -5.05 14.65 -21.69
CA HIS A 247 -4.10 13.54 -21.74
C HIS A 247 -3.84 12.94 -20.35
N VAL A 248 -3.66 13.80 -19.34
CA VAL A 248 -3.52 13.38 -17.93
C VAL A 248 -4.77 12.64 -17.45
N LEU A 249 -5.96 13.18 -17.74
CA LEU A 249 -7.23 12.54 -17.40
C LEU A 249 -7.39 11.17 -18.06
N TYR A 250 -7.04 11.05 -19.34
CA TYR A 250 -7.06 9.77 -20.06
C TYR A 250 -6.12 8.74 -19.43
N GLY A 251 -4.92 9.15 -19.05
CA GLY A 251 -3.98 8.26 -18.36
C GLY A 251 -4.58 7.68 -17.07
N TRP A 252 -5.16 8.52 -16.22
CA TRP A 252 -5.77 8.05 -14.96
C TRP A 252 -7.01 7.18 -15.18
N LEU A 253 -7.84 7.46 -16.19
CA LEU A 253 -8.95 6.59 -16.57
C LEU A 253 -8.45 5.22 -17.07
N LEU A 254 -7.38 5.17 -17.85
CA LEU A 254 -6.76 3.91 -18.27
C LEU A 254 -6.16 3.16 -17.09
N LYS A 255 -5.50 3.86 -16.16
CA LYS A 255 -4.93 3.28 -14.94
C LYS A 255 -6.01 2.61 -14.09
N TYR A 256 -7.21 3.18 -14.02
CA TYR A 256 -8.36 2.60 -13.32
C TYR A 256 -8.73 1.20 -13.81
N VAL A 257 -8.59 0.93 -15.11
CA VAL A 257 -8.88 -0.38 -15.70
C VAL A 257 -7.63 -1.27 -15.87
N GLY A 258 -6.57 -0.98 -15.12
CA GLY A 258 -5.35 -1.78 -15.09
C GLY A 258 -4.19 -1.21 -15.91
N GLY A 259 -4.40 -0.14 -16.68
CA GLY A 259 -3.36 0.57 -17.42
C GLY A 259 -3.41 0.41 -18.94
N PHE A 260 -2.33 0.85 -19.59
CA PHE A 260 -2.14 0.92 -21.03
C PHE A 260 -1.02 -0.04 -21.49
N PRO A 261 -1.14 -0.71 -22.66
CA PRO A 261 -2.29 -0.74 -23.54
C PRO A 261 -3.44 -1.49 -22.88
N TYR A 262 -4.67 -1.03 -23.13
CA TYR A 262 -5.87 -1.65 -22.57
C TYR A 262 -6.01 -3.08 -23.09
N LYS A 263 -6.15 -4.05 -22.17
CA LYS A 263 -6.50 -5.44 -22.50
C LYS A 263 -7.99 -5.62 -22.29
N ASN A 264 -8.66 -6.10 -23.34
CA ASN A 264 -10.08 -6.40 -23.31
C ASN A 264 -10.37 -7.44 -22.21
N ASN A 265 -11.28 -7.09 -21.30
CA ASN A 265 -11.68 -7.95 -20.18
C ASN A 265 -13.15 -8.43 -20.30
N ASN A 266 -13.71 -8.48 -21.51
CA ASN A 266 -15.09 -8.86 -21.85
C ASN A 266 -16.18 -7.96 -21.21
N LEU A 267 -15.94 -6.66 -21.12
CA LEU A 267 -16.85 -5.72 -20.47
C LEU A 267 -17.37 -4.68 -21.47
N TRP A 268 -18.61 -4.23 -21.28
CA TRP A 268 -19.28 -3.30 -22.20
C TRP A 268 -18.54 -1.96 -22.40
N TYR A 269 -17.56 -1.63 -21.55
CA TYR A 269 -16.71 -0.45 -21.66
C TYR A 269 -15.47 -0.62 -22.54
N ASP A 270 -15.22 -1.79 -23.14
CA ASP A 270 -14.03 -2.02 -23.97
C ASP A 270 -13.87 -0.97 -25.08
N VAL A 271 -14.96 -0.65 -25.79
CA VAL A 271 -14.93 0.33 -26.89
C VAL A 271 -14.60 1.74 -26.38
N ILE A 272 -15.04 2.09 -25.17
CA ILE A 272 -14.72 3.38 -24.55
C ILE A 272 -13.21 3.44 -24.28
N PHE A 273 -12.66 2.42 -23.62
CA PHE A 273 -11.25 2.42 -23.25
C PHE A 273 -10.28 2.22 -24.41
N ILE A 274 -10.69 1.52 -25.47
CA ILE A 274 -9.95 1.50 -26.74
C ILE A 274 -9.84 2.92 -27.30
N LYS A 275 -10.95 3.66 -27.38
CA LYS A 275 -10.95 5.04 -27.89
C LYS A 275 -10.16 6.00 -27.01
N ILE A 276 -10.23 5.84 -25.68
CA ILE A 276 -9.40 6.61 -24.74
C ILE A 276 -7.92 6.25 -24.96
N GLY A 277 -7.61 4.96 -25.12
CA GLY A 277 -6.26 4.46 -25.40
C GLY A 277 -5.68 5.03 -26.69
N ASP A 278 -6.44 5.03 -27.78
CA ASP A 278 -6.01 5.60 -29.06
C ASP A 278 -5.74 7.10 -28.93
N ALA A 279 -6.62 7.83 -28.26
CA ALA A 279 -6.45 9.27 -28.05
C ALA A 279 -5.25 9.57 -27.13
N PHE A 280 -5.06 8.78 -26.07
CA PHE A 280 -3.93 8.87 -25.15
C PHE A 280 -2.59 8.59 -25.84
N GLU A 281 -2.53 7.57 -26.71
CA GLU A 281 -1.32 7.23 -27.45
C GLU A 281 -0.98 8.32 -28.48
N SER A 282 -2.00 8.92 -29.11
CA SER A 282 -1.84 9.98 -30.11
C SER A 282 -1.28 11.29 -29.58
N TYR A 283 -1.30 11.52 -28.27
CA TYR A 283 -0.69 12.71 -27.66
C TYR A 283 0.82 12.72 -27.90
N GLU A 284 1.35 13.84 -28.40
CA GLU A 284 2.76 13.92 -28.78
C GLU A 284 3.70 13.88 -27.56
N GLY A 285 4.87 13.29 -27.77
CA GLY A 285 5.93 13.21 -26.75
C GLY A 285 5.86 11.97 -25.85
N ASN A 286 6.95 11.80 -25.09
CA ASN A 286 7.08 10.78 -24.06
C ASN A 286 6.76 11.40 -22.71
N THR A 287 5.49 11.40 -22.35
CA THR A 287 5.00 12.04 -21.13
C THR A 287 5.07 11.09 -19.93
N PRO A 288 5.14 11.61 -18.69
CA PRO A 288 5.16 10.76 -17.51
C PRO A 288 3.89 9.89 -17.40
N GLU A 289 2.76 10.39 -17.91
CA GLU A 289 1.52 9.64 -18.01
C GLU A 289 1.69 8.33 -18.79
N LYS A 290 2.36 8.39 -19.95
CA LYS A 290 2.63 7.22 -20.78
C LYS A 290 3.52 6.20 -20.08
N TRP A 291 4.26 6.59 -19.05
CA TRP A 291 5.11 5.68 -18.28
C TRP A 291 4.38 5.09 -17.08
N PHE A 292 3.69 5.91 -16.27
CA PHE A 292 2.99 5.40 -15.09
C PHE A 292 1.75 4.57 -15.44
N CYS A 293 1.11 4.88 -16.57
CA CYS A 293 -0.05 4.13 -17.06
C CYS A 293 0.31 2.77 -17.62
N LEU A 294 1.59 2.49 -17.93
CA LEU A 294 1.99 1.17 -18.41
C LEU A 294 1.59 0.11 -17.41
N ARG A 295 0.95 -0.94 -17.94
CA ARG A 295 0.73 -2.20 -17.22
C ARG A 295 2.09 -2.74 -16.75
N GLU A 296 2.11 -3.45 -15.63
CA GLU A 296 3.37 -3.90 -15.03
C GLU A 296 4.15 -4.83 -15.96
N ASP A 297 3.47 -5.73 -16.66
CA ASP A 297 4.07 -6.61 -17.68
C ASP A 297 4.73 -5.84 -18.83
N GLU A 298 4.09 -4.77 -19.31
CA GLU A 298 4.67 -3.91 -20.36
C GLU A 298 5.81 -3.05 -19.83
N ARG A 299 5.72 -2.58 -18.58
CA ARG A 299 6.77 -1.79 -17.96
C ARG A 299 8.03 -2.64 -17.79
N GLU A 300 7.90 -3.85 -17.28
CA GLU A 300 9.01 -4.80 -17.18
C GLU A 300 9.61 -5.11 -18.55
N LYS A 301 8.77 -5.34 -19.56
CA LYS A 301 9.23 -5.53 -20.94
C LYS A 301 10.06 -4.36 -21.44
N LYS A 302 9.58 -3.11 -21.28
CA LYS A 302 10.33 -1.90 -21.70
C LYS A 302 11.64 -1.72 -20.92
N ILE A 303 11.64 -2.02 -19.62
CA ILE A 303 12.86 -1.97 -18.80
C ILE A 303 13.88 -3.00 -19.31
N ASN A 304 13.45 -4.23 -19.57
CA ASN A 304 14.31 -5.29 -20.10
C ASN A 304 14.84 -4.97 -21.50
N GLU A 305 14.02 -4.36 -22.36
CA GLU A 305 14.45 -3.85 -23.67
C GLU A 305 15.52 -2.76 -23.52
N GLY A 306 15.32 -1.82 -22.58
CA GLY A 306 16.32 -0.78 -22.27
C GLY A 306 17.64 -1.35 -21.76
N ILE A 307 17.58 -2.34 -20.85
CA ILE A 307 18.77 -3.05 -20.35
C ILE A 307 19.50 -3.75 -21.51
N ALA A 308 18.77 -4.45 -22.38
CA ALA A 308 19.36 -5.13 -23.53
C ALA A 308 20.05 -4.16 -24.52
N ILE A 309 19.50 -2.95 -24.71
CA ILE A 309 20.13 -1.91 -25.52
C ILE A 309 21.42 -1.43 -24.85
N LEU A 310 21.39 -1.13 -23.55
CA LEU A 310 22.57 -0.69 -22.80
C LEU A 310 23.67 -1.75 -22.81
N ASP A 311 23.33 -3.03 -22.61
CA ASP A 311 24.29 -4.13 -22.67
C ASP A 311 24.91 -4.26 -24.07
N ALA A 312 24.09 -4.12 -25.12
CA ALA A 312 24.57 -4.14 -26.50
C ALA A 312 25.45 -2.92 -26.86
N GLU A 313 25.23 -1.76 -26.21
CA GLU A 313 26.08 -0.57 -26.36
C GLU A 313 27.40 -0.71 -25.60
N VAL A 314 27.38 -1.26 -24.38
CA VAL A 314 28.59 -1.60 -23.60
C VAL A 314 29.46 -2.62 -24.34
N ASP A 315 28.85 -3.60 -25.00
CA ASP A 315 29.58 -4.57 -25.84
C ASP A 315 30.15 -3.94 -27.12
N LYS A 316 29.51 -2.88 -27.66
CA LYS A 316 30.07 -2.10 -28.77
C LYS A 316 31.23 -1.20 -28.33
N GLU A 317 31.18 -0.61 -27.14
CA GLU A 317 32.27 0.21 -26.60
C GLU A 317 33.51 -0.62 -26.21
N LYS A 318 33.32 -1.90 -25.87
CA LYS A 318 34.43 -2.87 -25.67
C LYS A 318 35.13 -3.29 -26.98
N ILE A 319 34.69 -2.80 -28.15
CA ILE A 319 35.34 -3.01 -29.45
C ILE A 319 35.92 -1.67 -29.96
N LYS A 320 36.79 -1.05 -29.17
CA LYS A 320 37.91 -0.23 -29.70
C LYS A 320 39.21 -0.98 -29.38
N PRO A 321 40.05 -1.32 -30.38
CA PRO A 321 41.19 -2.18 -30.15
C PRO A 321 42.32 -1.41 -29.45
N ILE A 322 42.46 -1.59 -28.14
CA ILE A 322 43.76 -1.45 -27.48
C ILE A 322 44.34 -2.86 -27.35
N LYS A 323 45.36 -3.13 -28.18
CA LYS A 323 46.25 -4.28 -28.03
C LYS A 323 46.83 -4.24 -26.60
N GLN A 324 46.55 -5.25 -25.78
CA GLN A 324 47.55 -6.14 -25.16
C GLN A 324 46.96 -7.00 -24.03
N THR A 325 47.05 -8.32 -24.23
CA THR A 325 47.43 -9.36 -23.26
C THR A 325 46.60 -9.54 -21.98
N SER A 326 45.74 -10.58 -21.93
CA SER A 326 46.08 -11.89 -21.31
C SER A 326 44.83 -12.75 -21.01
N LYS A 327 45.01 -14.05 -21.28
CA LYS A 327 44.28 -15.29 -20.91
C LYS A 327 43.30 -15.20 -19.72
N GLN A 328 42.04 -15.61 -19.92
CA GLN A 328 41.42 -16.87 -19.42
C GLN A 328 41.61 -17.06 -17.90
N VAL A 329 40.59 -17.08 -17.04
CA VAL A 329 39.41 -17.98 -16.99
C VAL A 329 38.39 -17.38 -16.02
N GLU A 330 37.13 -17.20 -16.44
CA GLU A 330 35.96 -17.60 -15.63
C GLU A 330 34.74 -17.68 -16.56
N GLU A 331 34.55 -18.88 -17.08
CA GLU A 331 33.37 -19.29 -17.83
C GLU A 331 32.40 -19.99 -16.87
N ALA A 332 31.10 -19.84 -17.18
CA ALA A 332 29.95 -20.59 -16.65
C ALA A 332 29.30 -20.10 -15.35
N ALA A 333 28.39 -19.12 -15.47
CA ALA A 333 26.96 -19.35 -15.19
C ALA A 333 26.11 -18.08 -15.40
N LYS A 334 25.32 -18.07 -16.48
CA LYS A 334 23.87 -17.76 -16.57
C LYS A 334 23.54 -17.20 -17.95
N PRO A 335 22.73 -17.94 -18.71
CA PRO A 335 21.43 -17.37 -19.01
C PRO A 335 20.34 -18.40 -18.74
N LYS A 336 19.39 -18.06 -17.86
CA LYS A 336 18.04 -18.59 -17.96
C LYS A 336 17.08 -17.42 -17.85
N LEU A 337 16.43 -17.14 -18.98
CA LEU A 337 15.13 -16.47 -19.05
C LEU A 337 14.32 -16.78 -17.79
N LYS A 338 13.91 -15.75 -17.04
CA LYS A 338 12.78 -15.88 -16.11
C LYS A 338 11.55 -16.19 -16.95
N ALA A 339 11.15 -17.46 -16.99
CA ALA A 339 9.82 -17.81 -17.46
C ALA A 339 8.81 -17.10 -16.56
N ILE A 340 7.84 -16.40 -17.16
CA ILE A 340 6.69 -15.84 -16.43
C ILE A 340 5.99 -17.02 -15.76
N LEU A 341 6.05 -17.09 -14.42
CA LEU A 341 5.41 -18.16 -13.66
C LEU A 341 3.90 -17.93 -13.71
N LYS A 342 3.19 -18.81 -14.42
CA LYS A 342 1.73 -18.80 -14.47
C LYS A 342 1.18 -19.61 -13.30
N ASN A 343 0.26 -19.03 -12.54
CA ASN A 343 -0.53 -19.77 -11.56
C ASN A 343 -1.52 -20.68 -12.29
N ASN A 344 -1.38 -21.98 -12.07
CA ASN A 344 -2.23 -23.02 -12.62
C ASN A 344 -3.31 -23.47 -11.62
N PHE A 345 -3.28 -23.05 -10.35
CA PHE A 345 -4.22 -23.48 -9.30
C PHE A 345 -5.60 -22.80 -9.40
N ASN A 346 -5.62 -21.48 -9.62
CA ASN A 346 -6.82 -20.65 -9.80
C ASN A 346 -6.49 -19.43 -10.70
N SER A 347 -7.39 -18.45 -10.80
CA SER A 347 -7.19 -17.25 -11.63
C SER A 347 -6.51 -16.08 -10.92
N MET A 348 -5.93 -16.28 -9.73
CA MET A 348 -5.12 -15.24 -9.07
C MET A 348 -3.75 -15.16 -9.74
N ASP A 349 -3.21 -13.96 -9.91
CA ASP A 349 -1.86 -13.78 -10.45
C ASP A 349 -0.83 -14.36 -9.48
N TYR A 350 0.24 -14.97 -10.02
CA TYR A 350 1.21 -15.72 -9.20
C TYR A 350 1.90 -14.83 -8.15
N GLU A 351 2.19 -13.58 -8.51
CA GLU A 351 2.84 -12.61 -7.62
C GLU A 351 1.96 -12.24 -6.41
N ASP A 352 0.63 -12.32 -6.54
CA ASP A 352 -0.32 -12.01 -5.47
C ASP A 352 -0.50 -13.14 -4.46
N ILE A 353 0.03 -14.34 -4.73
CA ILE A 353 -0.12 -15.50 -3.85
C ILE A 353 0.85 -15.42 -2.67
N ARG A 354 2.09 -14.97 -2.93
CA ARG A 354 3.17 -14.95 -1.92
C ARG A 354 2.80 -14.18 -0.65
N PRO A 355 2.17 -12.99 -0.70
CA PRO A 355 1.77 -12.23 0.49
C PRO A 355 0.92 -13.01 1.50
N TYR A 356 0.11 -13.98 1.05
CA TYR A 356 -0.70 -14.80 1.95
C TYR A 356 0.16 -15.75 2.79
N PHE A 357 1.19 -16.36 2.18
CA PHE A 357 1.97 -17.43 2.79
C PHE A 357 3.30 -16.99 3.40
N VAL A 358 3.79 -15.78 3.08
CA VAL A 358 5.02 -15.22 3.68
C VAL A 358 4.97 -15.12 5.21
N LYS A 359 3.75 -15.09 5.79
CA LYS A 359 3.57 -15.17 7.25
C LYS A 359 4.16 -16.44 7.86
N LEU A 360 4.27 -17.53 7.10
CA LEU A 360 4.88 -18.78 7.58
C LEU A 360 6.41 -18.68 7.74
N THR A 361 7.06 -17.72 7.07
CA THR A 361 8.51 -17.49 7.20
C THR A 361 8.85 -16.39 8.22
N THR A 362 7.86 -15.64 8.68
CA THR A 362 8.03 -14.56 9.67
C THR A 362 7.45 -14.88 11.05
N LEU A 363 6.36 -15.65 11.14
CA LEU A 363 5.80 -16.09 12.41
C LEU A 363 6.69 -17.15 13.06
N ARG A 364 7.17 -16.86 14.27
CA ARG A 364 7.94 -17.80 15.07
C ARG A 364 7.03 -18.86 15.67
N SER A 365 7.41 -20.11 15.43
CA SER A 365 6.88 -21.27 16.12
C SER A 365 7.16 -21.19 17.62
N LYS A 366 6.43 -21.96 18.42
CA LYS A 366 6.80 -22.26 19.82
C LYS A 366 8.19 -22.90 19.96
N ASN A 367 8.78 -23.38 18.86
CA ASN A 367 10.17 -23.83 18.78
C ASN A 367 11.20 -22.69 18.63
N GLY A 368 10.78 -21.43 18.60
CA GLY A 368 11.65 -20.27 18.45
C GLY A 368 12.00 -19.91 17.01
N GLU A 369 11.97 -20.87 16.08
CA GLU A 369 12.23 -20.67 14.65
C GLU A 369 10.95 -20.46 13.84
N PRO A 370 11.00 -19.86 12.63
CA PRO A 370 9.85 -19.75 11.73
C PRO A 370 9.19 -21.10 11.40
N HIS A 371 7.93 -21.08 11.00
CA HIS A 371 7.23 -22.30 10.58
C HIS A 371 7.82 -22.91 9.30
N LEU A 372 8.26 -22.07 8.36
CA LEU A 372 8.96 -22.46 7.14
C LEU A 372 10.22 -21.62 6.94
N THR A 373 11.23 -22.20 6.30
CA THR A 373 12.30 -21.40 5.68
C THR A 373 11.83 -20.79 4.36
N GLU A 374 12.58 -19.82 3.85
CA GLU A 374 12.27 -19.19 2.56
C GLU A 374 12.32 -20.19 1.39
N GLU A 375 13.25 -21.13 1.45
CA GLU A 375 13.37 -22.22 0.47
C GLU A 375 12.15 -23.14 0.50
N GLN A 376 11.68 -23.51 1.70
CA GLN A 376 10.49 -24.34 1.86
C GLN A 376 9.23 -23.63 1.37
N LEU A 377 9.10 -22.32 1.64
CA LEU A 377 8.01 -21.51 1.11
C LEU A 377 8.05 -21.46 -0.42
N ASN A 378 9.22 -21.17 -1.01
CA ASN A 378 9.38 -21.13 -2.46
C ASN A 378 9.07 -22.49 -3.11
N GLN A 379 9.53 -23.59 -2.51
CA GLN A 379 9.22 -24.94 -2.95
C GLN A 379 7.71 -25.20 -2.91
N PHE A 380 7.04 -24.84 -1.82
CA PHE A 380 5.58 -24.95 -1.73
C PHE A 380 4.88 -24.14 -2.82
N LEU A 381 5.27 -22.88 -3.04
CA LEU A 381 4.62 -22.01 -4.01
C LEU A 381 4.75 -22.55 -5.44
N VAL A 382 5.94 -22.99 -5.82
CA VAL A 382 6.18 -23.59 -7.14
C VAL A 382 5.39 -24.89 -7.31
N ASN A 383 5.49 -25.80 -6.34
CA ASN A 383 4.83 -27.10 -6.42
C ASN A 383 3.31 -27.00 -6.41
N ALA A 384 2.74 -26.09 -5.62
CA ALA A 384 1.29 -25.97 -5.46
C ALA A 384 0.64 -25.15 -6.57
N PHE A 385 1.28 -24.05 -6.98
CA PHE A 385 0.64 -23.07 -7.87
C PHE A 385 1.16 -23.13 -9.30
N VAL A 386 2.40 -23.59 -9.53
CA VAL A 386 2.97 -23.66 -10.89
C VAL A 386 2.92 -25.10 -11.42
N GLU A 387 3.58 -26.03 -10.74
CA GLU A 387 3.79 -27.39 -11.25
C GLU A 387 2.62 -28.33 -10.95
N LYS A 388 1.83 -28.04 -9.90
CA LYS A 388 0.82 -28.95 -9.33
C LYS A 388 1.39 -30.33 -8.98
N THR A 389 2.62 -30.36 -8.49
CA THR A 389 3.34 -31.55 -8.09
C THR A 389 3.29 -31.70 -6.57
N ILE A 390 2.84 -32.85 -6.06
CA ILE A 390 2.86 -33.11 -4.61
C ILE A 390 4.28 -33.55 -4.25
N PRO A 391 4.97 -32.87 -3.31
CA PRO A 391 6.34 -33.24 -2.94
C PRO A 391 6.38 -34.59 -2.19
N GLU A 392 7.31 -35.45 -2.57
CA GLU A 392 7.67 -36.68 -1.85
C GLU A 392 9.15 -36.65 -1.44
N PRO A 393 9.47 -36.56 -0.14
CA PRO A 393 8.55 -36.45 0.99
C PRO A 393 7.87 -35.07 1.07
N LYS A 394 6.68 -35.02 1.70
CA LYS A 394 5.99 -33.76 2.01
C LYS A 394 6.89 -32.81 2.80
N ILE A 395 6.69 -31.51 2.67
CA ILE A 395 7.47 -30.48 3.34
C ILE A 395 7.25 -30.58 4.86
N LYS A 396 8.33 -30.70 5.62
CA LYS A 396 8.29 -30.71 7.08
C LYS A 396 8.25 -29.29 7.61
N MET A 397 7.11 -28.91 8.21
CA MET A 397 6.91 -27.60 8.84
C MET A 397 7.32 -27.63 10.31
N ASN A 398 7.83 -26.52 10.83
CA ASN A 398 8.25 -26.38 12.22
C ASN A 398 7.09 -25.89 13.11
N PHE A 399 6.41 -26.79 13.83
CA PHE A 399 5.34 -26.42 14.76
C PHE A 399 5.17 -27.42 15.92
N ARG A 400 4.49 -27.00 16.99
CA ARG A 400 4.03 -27.78 18.14
C ARG A 400 2.51 -27.80 18.23
N ASP A 401 2.00 -28.62 19.14
CA ASP A 401 0.58 -28.67 19.48
C ASP A 401 0.04 -27.29 19.90
N GLY A 402 -1.15 -27.00 19.38
CA GLY A 402 -1.83 -25.70 19.54
C GLY A 402 -1.50 -24.65 18.48
N GLU A 403 -0.54 -24.88 17.57
CA GLU A 403 -0.21 -23.94 16.49
C GLU A 403 -0.92 -24.25 15.17
N ILE A 404 -1.53 -25.43 15.07
CA ILE A 404 -2.29 -25.89 13.89
C ILE A 404 -3.41 -24.89 13.53
N GLY A 405 -4.07 -24.28 14.52
CA GLY A 405 -5.11 -23.28 14.30
C GLY A 405 -4.57 -22.04 13.59
N THR A 406 -3.44 -21.50 14.05
CA THR A 406 -2.77 -20.35 13.44
C THR A 406 -2.34 -20.64 12.00
N ILE A 407 -1.72 -21.80 11.77
CA ILE A 407 -1.29 -22.21 10.43
C ILE A 407 -2.50 -22.36 9.52
N ARG A 408 -3.56 -23.03 9.98
CA ARG A 408 -4.81 -23.20 9.23
C ARG A 408 -5.45 -21.85 8.88
N ALA A 409 -5.44 -20.88 9.79
CA ALA A 409 -6.00 -19.55 9.55
C ALA A 409 -5.33 -18.83 8.36
N ILE A 410 -4.03 -19.07 8.12
CA ILE A 410 -3.31 -18.53 6.95
C ILE A 410 -3.82 -19.15 5.64
N PHE A 411 -4.04 -20.46 5.60
CA PHE A 411 -4.61 -21.12 4.41
C PHE A 411 -6.08 -20.73 4.21
N TYR A 412 -6.81 -20.52 5.30
CA TYR A 412 -8.20 -20.09 5.24
C TYR A 412 -8.35 -18.65 4.74
N SER A 413 -7.44 -17.73 5.10
CA SER A 413 -7.47 -16.36 4.59
C SER A 413 -7.23 -16.31 3.07
N TYR A 414 -6.30 -17.13 2.57
CA TYR A 414 -6.11 -17.31 1.12
C TYR A 414 -7.37 -17.84 0.44
N TYR A 415 -8.00 -18.88 1.01
CA TYR A 415 -9.27 -19.41 0.53
C TYR A 415 -10.37 -18.34 0.47
N LEU A 416 -10.53 -17.51 1.49
CA LEU A 416 -11.56 -16.46 1.53
C LEU A 416 -11.36 -15.41 0.45
N ALA A 417 -10.12 -15.00 0.19
CA ALA A 417 -9.81 -14.07 -0.90
C ALA A 417 -10.16 -14.69 -2.26
N CYS A 418 -9.74 -15.93 -2.50
CA CYS A 418 -9.98 -16.57 -3.80
C CYS A 418 -11.44 -16.97 -4.02
N GLN A 419 -12.18 -17.40 -2.99
CA GLN A 419 -13.58 -17.81 -3.12
C GLN A 419 -14.46 -16.68 -3.68
N ARG A 420 -14.11 -15.41 -3.42
CA ARG A 420 -14.89 -14.26 -3.87
C ARG A 420 -14.55 -13.82 -5.30
N GLU A 421 -13.28 -13.91 -5.68
CA GLU A 421 -12.76 -13.18 -6.85
C GLU A 421 -12.07 -14.09 -7.89
N HIS A 422 -11.64 -15.29 -7.51
CA HIS A 422 -10.78 -16.14 -8.34
C HIS A 422 -11.32 -17.56 -8.55
N GLU A 423 -12.60 -17.78 -8.21
CA GLU A 423 -13.27 -19.07 -8.31
C GLU A 423 -14.66 -18.90 -8.92
N SER A 424 -15.02 -19.83 -9.81
CA SER A 424 -16.33 -19.82 -10.48
C SER A 424 -17.47 -20.34 -9.61
N THR A 425 -17.15 -20.96 -8.46
CA THR A 425 -18.14 -21.54 -7.54
C THR A 425 -17.66 -21.45 -6.09
N ARG A 426 -18.63 -21.44 -5.17
CA ARG A 426 -18.35 -21.44 -3.72
C ARG A 426 -17.94 -22.81 -3.19
N ASN A 427 -18.16 -23.89 -3.95
CA ASN A 427 -17.88 -25.27 -3.56
C ASN A 427 -16.43 -25.70 -3.86
N VAL A 428 -15.46 -24.86 -3.49
CA VAL A 428 -14.03 -25.07 -3.80
C VAL A 428 -13.18 -25.41 -2.59
N LYS A 429 -13.77 -25.44 -1.39
CA LYS A 429 -13.09 -25.68 -0.11
C LYS A 429 -12.11 -26.87 -0.14
N ASP A 430 -12.49 -27.98 -0.79
CA ASP A 430 -11.67 -29.20 -0.88
C ASP A 430 -10.25 -28.93 -1.40
N LYS A 431 -10.11 -28.25 -2.56
CA LYS A 431 -8.79 -28.02 -3.17
C LYS A 431 -7.91 -27.06 -2.34
N TYR A 432 -8.51 -26.16 -1.57
CA TYR A 432 -7.77 -25.26 -0.67
C TYR A 432 -7.30 -25.96 0.60
N VAL A 433 -8.09 -26.89 1.13
CA VAL A 433 -7.66 -27.74 2.25
C VAL A 433 -6.47 -28.61 1.85
N LYS A 434 -6.48 -29.11 0.62
CA LYS A 434 -5.39 -29.92 0.05
C LYS A 434 -4.06 -29.18 -0.06
N LEU A 435 -4.06 -27.85 -0.21
CA LEU A 435 -2.83 -27.06 -0.15
C LEU A 435 -2.06 -27.27 1.16
N LEU A 436 -2.77 -27.47 2.28
CA LEU A 436 -2.14 -27.76 3.56
C LEU A 436 -1.86 -29.25 3.75
N THR A 437 -2.81 -30.12 3.40
CA THR A 437 -2.73 -31.55 3.75
C THR A 437 -1.85 -32.35 2.82
N ASP A 438 -1.74 -31.93 1.56
CA ASP A 438 -1.02 -32.69 0.53
C ASP A 438 0.44 -32.27 0.46
N TYR A 439 0.74 -31.00 0.76
CA TYR A 439 2.08 -30.44 0.63
C TYR A 439 2.90 -30.51 1.93
N PHE A 440 2.26 -30.59 3.10
CA PHE A 440 2.94 -30.54 4.40
C PHE A 440 2.71 -31.78 5.25
N GLN A 441 3.72 -32.13 6.06
CA GLN A 441 3.62 -33.20 7.06
C GLN A 441 2.84 -32.74 8.29
N GLY A 442 2.18 -33.69 8.97
CA GLY A 442 1.51 -33.43 10.25
C GLY A 442 0.06 -32.94 10.15
N PHE A 443 -0.50 -32.78 8.95
CA PHE A 443 -1.87 -32.31 8.74
C PHE A 443 -2.76 -33.42 8.16
N LYS A 444 -3.79 -33.84 8.91
CA LYS A 444 -4.77 -34.84 8.46
C LYS A 444 -5.95 -34.18 7.76
N TYR A 445 -6.30 -34.67 6.56
CA TYR A 445 -7.35 -34.06 5.74
C TYR A 445 -8.66 -33.84 6.48
N ASP A 446 -9.26 -34.87 7.07
CA ASP A 446 -10.57 -34.74 7.74
C ASP A 446 -10.55 -33.72 8.89
N ALA A 447 -9.45 -33.65 9.64
CA ALA A 447 -9.30 -32.73 10.75
C ALA A 447 -9.22 -31.27 10.28
N ILE A 448 -8.49 -31.02 9.19
CA ILE A 448 -8.37 -29.70 8.59
C ILE A 448 -9.66 -29.30 7.89
N PHE A 449 -10.26 -30.20 7.10
CA PHE A 449 -11.48 -29.93 6.36
C PHE A 449 -12.63 -29.52 7.30
N ASN A 450 -12.86 -30.27 8.38
CA ASN A 450 -13.95 -30.01 9.32
C ASN A 450 -13.76 -28.74 10.16
N ASN A 451 -12.53 -28.24 10.29
CA ASN A 451 -12.22 -27.08 11.09
C ASN A 451 -11.62 -25.92 10.29
N PHE A 452 -11.70 -25.95 8.96
CA PHE A 452 -10.95 -25.02 8.10
C PHE A 452 -11.23 -23.53 8.40
N ASN A 453 -12.44 -23.20 8.84
CA ASN A 453 -12.88 -21.86 9.20
C ASN A 453 -12.72 -21.49 10.68
N LYS A 454 -12.19 -22.40 11.50
CA LYS A 454 -12.04 -22.24 12.95
C LYS A 454 -10.64 -21.81 13.34
#